data_AF-A0A165TMP5-F1
#
_entry.id   AF-A0A165TMP5-F1
#
_cell.length_a   1.000
_cell.length_b   1.000
_cell.length_c   1.000
_cell.angle_alpha   90.00
_cell.angle_beta   90.00
_cell.angle_gamma   90.00
#
_symmetry.space_group_name_H-M   'P 1'
#
loop_
_entity.id
_entity.type
_entity.pdbx_description
1 polymer ?
#
loop_
_entity_poly.entity_id
_entity_poly.type
_entity_poly.pdbx_seq_one_letter_code
_entity_poly.pdbx_strand_id
1 'polypeptide(L)'
;MPNKPYFPPASTISIRGYVVRMATITITMHDGLAGANPYTFQVRAMLAGAPNLSAVTYDRVCEALRESERSLRRRLDEEGAKFRDLLRDERRRRCLDYLFQAAHNRASSDTDAARATGFSDRRSFARWFRTEFGLPWTDRAKVMHPRGRRAA
;
A
#
# COMPACT_ATOMS: atom_id res chain seq x y z
N MET A 1 24.94 -36.91 16.69
CA MET A 1 25.33 -35.50 16.92
C MET A 1 24.09 -34.63 16.75
N PRO A 2 23.71 -33.77 17.71
CA PRO A 2 22.53 -32.93 17.57
C PRO A 2 22.84 -31.78 16.60
N ASN A 3 22.03 -31.68 15.56
CA ASN A 3 22.15 -30.68 14.50
C ASN A 3 21.79 -29.31 15.07
N LYS A 4 22.79 -28.43 15.22
CA LYS A 4 22.59 -27.06 15.69
C LYS A 4 21.84 -26.28 14.59
N PRO A 5 20.75 -25.56 14.88
CA PRO A 5 20.01 -24.85 13.84
C PRO A 5 20.93 -23.81 13.19
N TYR A 6 21.10 -23.92 11.87
CA TYR A 6 21.79 -22.92 11.07
C TYR A 6 20.98 -21.62 11.07
N PHE A 7 21.52 -20.59 11.71
CA PHE A 7 21.05 -19.22 11.60
C PHE A 7 21.86 -18.52 10.48
N PRO A 8 21.24 -18.12 9.36
CA PRO A 8 21.95 -17.41 8.31
C PRO A 8 22.43 -16.03 8.80
N PRO A 9 23.60 -15.54 8.34
CA PRO A 9 24.05 -14.18 8.65
C PRO A 9 23.08 -13.14 8.06
N ALA A 10 23.01 -11.98 8.72
CA ALA A 10 21.97 -10.95 8.63
C ALA A 10 21.80 -10.23 7.26
N SER A 11 22.12 -10.86 6.14
CA SER A 11 22.08 -10.22 4.81
C SER A 11 21.53 -11.07 3.67
N THR A 12 20.91 -12.24 3.94
CA THR A 12 20.37 -13.09 2.87
C THR A 12 18.91 -13.46 3.10
N ILE A 13 18.00 -12.82 2.37
CA ILE A 13 16.64 -13.34 2.12
C ILE A 13 16.45 -13.45 0.60
N SER A 14 16.21 -14.68 0.14
CA SER A 14 15.88 -14.99 -1.25
C SER A 14 14.41 -14.70 -1.53
N ILE A 15 14.13 -13.76 -2.43
CA ILE A 15 12.81 -13.58 -3.04
C ILE A 15 13.00 -13.45 -4.56
N ARG A 16 12.36 -14.36 -5.31
CA ARG A 16 12.12 -14.34 -6.77
C ARG A 16 12.67 -13.11 -7.53
N GLY A 17 13.88 -13.26 -8.06
CA GLY A 17 14.27 -12.72 -9.38
C GLY A 17 14.54 -11.22 -9.54
N TYR A 18 14.46 -10.37 -8.51
CA TYR A 18 14.84 -8.96 -8.62
C TYR A 18 16.02 -8.62 -7.71
N VAL A 19 17.20 -8.37 -8.31
CA VAL A 19 18.35 -7.80 -7.62
C VAL A 19 18.15 -6.29 -7.55
N VAL A 20 17.48 -5.79 -6.51
CA VAL A 20 17.52 -4.36 -6.19
C VAL A 20 18.71 -4.14 -5.27
N ARG A 21 19.80 -3.59 -5.82
CA ARG A 21 20.95 -3.13 -5.04
C ARG A 21 20.49 -2.05 -4.07
N MET A 22 20.44 -2.37 -2.78
CA MET A 22 20.36 -1.40 -1.68
C MET A 22 21.71 -0.70 -1.58
N ALA A 23 21.96 0.25 -2.49
CA ALA A 23 22.89 1.32 -2.17
C ALA A 23 22.19 2.19 -1.13
N THR A 24 22.83 2.36 0.03
CA THR A 24 22.45 3.33 1.06
C THR A 24 22.28 4.69 0.41
N ILE A 25 21.05 5.06 0.05
CA ILE A 25 20.76 6.43 -0.30
C ILE A 25 20.52 7.14 1.02
N THR A 26 21.60 7.64 1.61
CA THR A 26 21.51 8.71 2.60
C THR A 26 21.02 9.95 1.86
N ILE A 27 19.71 10.08 1.64
CA ILE A 27 19.13 11.36 1.22
C ILE A 27 19.06 12.19 2.49
N THR A 28 20.15 12.87 2.80
CA THR A 28 20.07 14.08 3.62
C THR A 28 19.24 15.06 2.80
N MET A 29 17.91 15.09 3.04
CA MET A 29 17.02 16.10 2.45
C MET A 29 17.41 17.46 3.06
N HIS A 30 18.35 18.13 2.39
CA HIS A 30 18.64 19.53 2.61
C HIS A 30 17.60 20.39 1.88
N ASP A 31 17.25 21.46 2.57
CA ASP A 31 16.27 22.52 2.31
C ASP A 31 16.51 23.32 1.01
N GLY A 32 16.69 22.65 -0.14
CA GLY A 32 17.17 23.28 -1.39
C GLY A 32 16.66 22.72 -2.71
N LEU A 33 15.79 21.69 -2.72
CA LEU A 33 15.14 21.16 -3.94
C LEU A 33 13.60 21.15 -3.84
N ALA A 34 13.02 22.02 -3.04
CA ALA A 34 11.56 22.13 -2.84
C ALA A 34 10.78 22.58 -4.10
N GLY A 35 11.45 22.86 -5.22
CA GLY A 35 10.82 23.29 -6.48
C GLY A 35 10.54 22.19 -7.50
N ALA A 36 10.99 20.95 -7.31
CA ALA A 36 11.00 19.95 -8.39
C ALA A 36 10.23 18.64 -8.13
N ASN A 37 9.77 18.38 -6.89
CA ASN A 37 9.02 17.14 -6.60
C ASN A 37 7.67 17.42 -5.94
N PRO A 38 6.54 17.22 -6.65
CA PRO A 38 5.19 17.44 -6.13
C PRO A 38 4.98 16.71 -4.80
N TYR A 39 4.36 17.37 -3.81
CA TYR A 39 4.01 16.77 -2.52
C TYR A 39 3.11 15.54 -2.71
N THR A 40 2.27 15.52 -3.74
CA THR A 40 1.48 14.37 -4.14
C THR A 40 2.34 13.15 -4.42
N PHE A 41 3.47 13.32 -5.11
CA PHE A 41 4.40 12.21 -5.40
C PHE A 41 5.07 11.72 -4.11
N GLN A 42 5.52 12.64 -3.26
CA GLN A 42 6.15 12.28 -1.98
C GLN A 42 5.19 11.48 -1.08
N VAL A 43 3.95 11.95 -0.94
CA VAL A 43 2.91 11.25 -0.18
C VAL A 43 2.59 9.88 -0.79
N ARG A 44 2.47 9.77 -2.12
CA ARG A 44 2.25 8.48 -2.80
C ARG A 44 3.42 7.52 -2.56
N ALA A 45 4.66 7.99 -2.63
CA ALA A 45 5.84 7.18 -2.37
C ALA A 45 5.87 6.64 -0.93
N MET A 46 5.54 7.49 0.05
CA MET A 46 5.42 7.08 1.44
C MET A 46 4.32 6.03 1.65
N LEU A 47 3.14 6.23 1.05
CA LEU A 47 2.03 5.28 1.11
C LEU A 47 2.41 3.94 0.47
N ALA A 48 3.05 3.94 -0.69
CA ALA A 48 3.49 2.73 -1.39
C ALA A 48 4.56 1.96 -0.60
N GLY A 49 5.50 2.67 0.05
CA GLY A 49 6.56 2.08 0.85
C GLY A 49 6.14 1.60 2.24
N ALA A 50 4.97 2.02 2.74
CA ALA A 50 4.52 1.67 4.08
C ALA A 50 4.14 0.17 4.17
N PRO A 51 4.71 -0.62 5.10
CA PRO A 51 4.36 -2.03 5.24
C PRO A 51 2.89 -2.23 5.65
N ASN A 52 2.34 -1.28 6.43
CA ASN A 52 0.95 -1.30 6.87
C ASN A 52 0.33 0.11 6.78
N LEU A 53 -0.68 0.28 5.92
CA LEU A 53 -1.38 1.57 5.77
C LEU A 53 -2.27 1.92 6.97
N SER A 54 -2.64 0.97 7.82
CA SER A 54 -3.52 1.27 8.97
C SER A 54 -2.86 2.19 9.99
N ALA A 55 -1.51 2.23 10.00
CA ALA A 55 -0.72 3.10 10.87
C ALA A 55 -0.36 4.44 10.20
N VAL A 56 -0.62 4.60 8.90
CA VAL A 56 -0.29 5.82 8.17
C VAL A 56 -1.42 6.82 8.35
N THR A 57 -1.22 7.77 9.26
CA THR A 57 -2.14 8.89 9.49
C THR A 57 -1.63 10.15 8.79
N TYR A 58 -2.51 11.13 8.61
CA TYR A 58 -2.14 12.42 8.04
C TYR A 58 -1.06 13.12 8.87
N ASP A 59 -1.18 13.07 10.20
CA ASP A 59 -0.21 13.66 11.13
C ASP A 59 1.18 13.02 10.97
N ARG A 60 1.25 11.69 10.83
CA ARG A 60 2.52 10.99 10.57
C ARG A 60 3.17 11.40 9.26
N VAL A 61 2.36 11.66 8.23
CA VAL A 61 2.86 12.16 6.95
C VAL A 61 3.37 13.60 7.09
N CYS A 62 2.66 14.45 7.84
CA CYS A 62 3.10 15.80 8.16
C CYS A 62 4.44 15.80 8.91
N GLU A 63 4.56 14.97 9.97
CA GLU A 63 5.79 14.78 10.74
C GLU A 63 6.97 14.36 9.86
N ALA A 64 6.76 13.36 8.99
CA ALA A 64 7.80 12.84 8.11
C ALA A 64 8.25 13.83 7.03
N LEU A 65 7.33 14.65 6.53
CA LEU A 65 7.62 15.71 5.55
C LEU A 65 8.09 17.02 6.21
N ARG A 66 8.11 17.09 7.55
CA ARG A 66 8.40 18.31 8.33
C ARG A 66 7.49 19.48 7.95
N GLU A 67 6.23 19.16 7.68
CA GLU A 67 5.21 20.13 7.29
C GLU A 67 4.12 20.24 8.35
N SER A 68 3.55 21.45 8.50
CA SER A 68 2.33 21.59 9.28
C SER A 68 1.13 21.02 8.51
N GLU A 69 0.09 20.61 9.24
CA GLU A 69 -1.15 20.06 8.68
C GLU A 69 -1.74 20.98 7.59
N ARG A 70 -1.79 22.29 7.90
CA ARG A 70 -2.28 23.36 7.02
C ARG A 70 -1.41 23.53 5.77
N SER A 71 -0.09 23.48 5.95
CA SER A 71 0.87 23.67 4.85
C SER A 71 0.80 22.52 3.86
N LEU A 72 0.84 21.28 4.35
CA LEU A 72 0.71 20.09 3.51
C LEU A 72 -0.65 20.04 2.81
N ARG A 73 -1.74 20.43 3.50
CA ARG A 73 -3.09 20.43 2.92
C ARG A 73 -3.15 21.41 1.76
N ARG A 74 -2.69 22.64 1.97
CA ARG A 74 -2.67 23.67 0.93
C ARG A 74 -1.87 23.22 -0.30
N ARG A 75 -0.67 22.64 -0.10
CA ARG A 75 0.16 22.18 -1.22
C ARG A 75 -0.45 21.00 -1.97
N LEU A 76 -1.07 20.04 -1.26
CA LEU A 76 -1.82 18.98 -1.91
C LEU A 76 -3.01 19.54 -2.70
N ASP A 77 -3.75 20.50 -2.14
CA ASP A 77 -4.88 21.15 -2.82
C ASP A 77 -4.42 21.94 -4.07
N GLU A 78 -3.27 22.63 -4.01
CA GLU A 78 -2.63 23.32 -5.15
C GLU A 78 -2.23 22.34 -6.26
N GLU A 79 -1.88 21.11 -5.89
CA GLU A 79 -1.60 20.01 -6.83
C GLU A 79 -2.86 19.23 -7.24
N GLY A 80 -4.05 19.63 -6.78
CA GLY A 80 -5.33 18.97 -7.08
C GLY A 80 -5.51 17.61 -6.40
N ALA A 81 -4.75 17.33 -5.34
CA ALA A 81 -4.76 16.08 -4.60
C ALA A 81 -5.32 16.25 -3.18
N LYS A 82 -5.87 15.17 -2.62
CA LYS A 82 -6.24 15.10 -1.20
C LYS A 82 -5.67 13.84 -0.62
N PHE A 83 -5.08 13.92 0.58
CA PHE A 83 -4.50 12.77 1.25
C PHE A 83 -5.44 11.56 1.31
N ARG A 84 -6.72 11.78 1.61
CA ARG A 84 -7.72 10.71 1.66
C ARG A 84 -7.88 9.98 0.33
N ASP A 85 -7.80 10.69 -0.78
CA ASP A 85 -7.92 10.13 -2.12
C ASP A 85 -6.64 9.36 -2.49
N LEU A 86 -5.47 9.89 -2.14
CA LEU A 86 -4.19 9.19 -2.29
C LEU A 86 -4.14 7.88 -1.49
N LEU A 87 -4.59 7.90 -0.24
CA LEU A 87 -4.70 6.72 0.62
C LEU A 87 -5.71 5.71 0.05
N ARG A 88 -6.84 6.19 -0.46
CA ARG A 88 -7.86 5.35 -1.11
C ARG A 88 -7.31 4.67 -2.36
N ASP A 89 -6.60 5.40 -3.21
CA ASP A 89 -5.96 4.86 -4.42
C ASP A 89 -4.97 3.74 -4.07
N GLU A 90 -4.13 3.96 -3.07
CA GLU A 90 -3.15 2.98 -2.63
C GLU A 90 -3.85 1.73 -2.03
N ARG A 91 -4.90 1.91 -1.23
CA ARG A 91 -5.73 0.78 -0.74
C ARG A 91 -6.33 -0.02 -1.88
N ARG A 92 -6.84 0.67 -2.91
CA ARG A 92 -7.40 0.03 -4.11
C ARG A 92 -6.34 -0.78 -4.85
N ARG A 93 -5.15 -0.21 -5.06
CA ARG A 93 -4.01 -0.89 -5.69
C ARG A 93 -3.66 -2.18 -4.94
N ARG A 94 -3.44 -2.11 -3.63
CA ARG A 94 -3.14 -3.29 -2.80
C ARG A 94 -4.26 -4.33 -2.82
N CYS A 95 -5.51 -3.89 -2.89
CA CYS A 95 -6.65 -4.80 -2.97
C CYS A 95 -6.66 -5.59 -4.28
N LEU A 96 -6.41 -4.91 -5.40
CA LEU A 96 -6.30 -5.56 -6.71
C LEU A 96 -5.10 -6.52 -6.76
N ASP A 97 -3.96 -6.13 -6.21
CA ASP A 97 -2.77 -6.98 -6.10
C ASP A 97 -3.08 -8.23 -5.27
N TYR A 98 -3.76 -8.07 -4.13
CA TYR A 98 -4.19 -9.18 -3.29
C TYR A 98 -5.16 -10.11 -4.03
N LEU A 99 -6.17 -9.56 -4.72
CA LEU A 99 -7.13 -10.34 -5.50
C LEU A 99 -6.48 -11.11 -6.65
N PHE A 100 -5.49 -10.52 -7.31
CA PHE A 100 -4.72 -11.17 -8.36
C PHE A 100 -3.93 -12.37 -7.83
N GLN A 101 -3.27 -12.22 -6.69
CA GLN A 101 -2.54 -13.31 -6.03
C GLN A 101 -3.50 -14.39 -5.51
N ALA A 102 -4.62 -13.99 -4.92
CA ALA A 102 -5.68 -14.86 -4.42
C ALA A 102 -6.39 -15.66 -5.51
N ALA A 103 -6.49 -15.16 -6.73
CA ALA A 103 -7.07 -15.91 -7.84
C ALA A 103 -6.33 -17.22 -8.11
N HIS A 104 -5.05 -17.30 -7.74
CA HIS A 104 -4.22 -18.49 -7.86
C HIS A 104 -4.25 -19.39 -6.60
N ASN A 105 -4.87 -18.95 -5.50
CA ASN A 105 -4.86 -19.66 -4.22
C ASN A 105 -6.22 -19.57 -3.51
N ARG A 106 -6.96 -20.69 -3.42
CA ARG A 106 -8.38 -20.72 -2.98
C ARG A 106 -8.63 -20.26 -1.53
N ALA A 107 -7.60 -20.15 -0.70
CA ALA A 107 -7.72 -19.69 0.68
C ALA A 107 -7.41 -18.18 0.77
N SER A 108 -8.44 -17.35 0.61
CA SER A 108 -8.34 -15.90 0.86
C SER A 108 -9.35 -15.50 1.91
N SER A 109 -8.85 -15.15 3.10
CA SER A 109 -9.67 -14.64 4.20
C SER A 109 -9.93 -13.14 4.03
N ASP A 110 -11.13 -12.71 4.41
CA ASP A 110 -11.50 -11.29 4.50
C ASP A 110 -10.62 -10.52 5.51
N THR A 111 -10.17 -11.20 6.55
CA THR A 111 -9.28 -10.65 7.58
C THR A 111 -7.88 -10.40 7.03
N ASP A 112 -7.38 -11.31 6.19
CA ASP A 112 -6.08 -11.12 5.54
C ASP A 112 -6.14 -10.04 4.46
N ALA A 113 -7.24 -9.97 3.71
CA ALA A 113 -7.48 -8.89 2.77
C ALA A 113 -7.53 -7.51 3.45
N ALA A 114 -8.21 -7.42 4.61
CA ALA A 114 -8.24 -6.20 5.41
C ALA A 114 -6.82 -5.79 5.85
N ARG A 115 -6.02 -6.73 6.36
CA ARG A 115 -4.63 -6.47 6.75
C ARG A 115 -3.76 -6.04 5.57
N ALA A 116 -3.85 -6.74 4.44
CA ALA A 116 -3.06 -6.46 3.24
C ALA A 116 -3.36 -5.07 2.63
N THR A 117 -4.62 -4.64 2.75
CA THR A 117 -5.07 -3.31 2.29
C THR A 117 -4.93 -2.23 3.37
N GLY A 118 -4.48 -2.58 4.57
CA GLY A 118 -4.23 -1.65 5.67
C GLY A 118 -5.50 -1.07 6.31
N PHE A 119 -6.51 -1.92 6.50
CA PHE A 119 -7.59 -1.72 7.45
C PHE A 119 -7.26 -2.43 8.77
N SER A 120 -7.66 -1.81 9.88
CA SER A 120 -7.54 -2.39 11.23
C SER A 120 -8.45 -3.61 11.43
N ASP A 121 -9.57 -3.65 10.73
CA ASP A 121 -10.58 -4.66 10.90
C ASP A 121 -11.34 -4.98 9.61
N ARG A 122 -11.90 -6.18 9.59
CA ARG A 122 -12.69 -6.75 8.50
C ARG A 122 -13.96 -5.97 8.18
N ARG A 123 -14.65 -5.38 9.16
CA ARG A 123 -15.92 -4.67 8.95
C ARG A 123 -15.68 -3.38 8.18
N SER A 124 -14.67 -2.63 8.58
CA SER A 124 -14.21 -1.41 7.90
C SER A 124 -13.80 -1.70 6.46
N PHE A 125 -13.02 -2.77 6.26
CA PHE A 125 -12.63 -3.23 4.93
C PHE A 125 -13.85 -3.60 4.07
N ALA A 126 -14.77 -4.43 4.57
CA ALA A 126 -15.93 -4.87 3.81
C ALA A 126 -16.84 -3.71 3.39
N ARG A 127 -17.03 -2.72 4.28
CA ARG A 127 -17.77 -1.49 3.96
C ARG A 127 -17.06 -0.69 2.87
N TRP A 128 -15.75 -0.46 3.01
CA TRP A 128 -14.96 0.25 2.01
C TRP A 128 -14.98 -0.48 0.67
N PHE A 129 -14.76 -1.79 0.64
CA PHE A 129 -14.74 -2.61 -0.58
C PHE A 129 -16.06 -2.49 -1.34
N ARG A 130 -17.20 -2.54 -0.63
CA ARG A 130 -18.52 -2.37 -1.24
C ARG A 130 -18.69 -0.98 -1.86
N THR A 131 -18.26 0.07 -1.16
CA THR A 131 -18.30 1.44 -1.70
C THR A 131 -17.35 1.61 -2.89
N GLU A 132 -16.19 0.96 -2.86
CA GLU A 132 -15.13 1.10 -3.87
C GLU A 132 -15.44 0.37 -5.17
N PHE A 133 -15.95 -0.85 -5.07
CA PHE A 133 -16.15 -1.76 -6.21
C PHE A 133 -17.62 -2.02 -6.54
N GLY A 134 -18.56 -1.48 -5.75
CA GLY A 134 -20.00 -1.67 -5.95
C GLY A 134 -20.51 -3.08 -5.63
N LEU A 135 -19.66 -3.96 -5.09
CA LEU A 135 -19.95 -5.38 -4.85
C LEU A 135 -19.50 -5.79 -3.44
N PRO A 136 -20.18 -6.75 -2.79
CA PRO A 136 -19.70 -7.31 -1.53
C PRO A 136 -18.42 -8.14 -1.74
N TRP A 137 -17.60 -8.28 -0.68
CA TRP A 137 -16.36 -9.07 -0.73
C TRP A 137 -16.58 -10.54 -1.13
N THR A 138 -17.75 -11.11 -0.81
CA THR A 138 -18.15 -12.46 -1.24
C THR A 138 -18.11 -12.60 -2.76
N ASP A 139 -18.39 -11.51 -3.49
CA ASP A 139 -18.49 -11.44 -4.94
C ASP A 139 -17.18 -10.94 -5.60
N ARG A 140 -16.07 -10.92 -4.86
CA ARG A 140 -14.77 -10.40 -5.32
C ARG A 140 -14.26 -11.01 -6.63
N ALA A 141 -14.66 -12.24 -6.97
CA ALA A 141 -14.29 -12.87 -8.23
C ALA A 141 -14.77 -12.08 -9.45
N LYS A 142 -15.91 -11.37 -9.35
CA LYS A 142 -16.46 -10.52 -10.42
C LYS A 142 -15.62 -9.26 -10.67
N VAL A 143 -14.91 -8.78 -9.64
CA VAL A 143 -13.97 -7.65 -9.77
C VAL A 143 -12.82 -8.01 -10.70
N MET A 144 -12.35 -9.27 -10.66
CA MET A 144 -11.27 -9.78 -11.52
C MET A 144 -11.77 -10.27 -12.89
N HIS A 145 -13.04 -10.68 -13.00
CA HIS A 145 -13.65 -11.18 -14.24
C HIS A 145 -14.95 -10.41 -14.55
N PRO A 146 -14.86 -9.20 -15.13
CA PRO A 146 -16.02 -8.33 -15.33
C PRO A 146 -17.08 -8.91 -16.29
N ARG A 147 -16.78 -9.96 -17.07
CA ARG A 147 -17.72 -10.64 -17.96
C ARG A 147 -17.36 -12.12 -18.07
N GLY A 148 -18.37 -12.98 -18.11
CA GLY A 148 -18.24 -14.42 -18.03
C GLY A 148 -17.21 -14.99 -19.00
N ARG A 149 -16.18 -15.65 -18.46
CA ARG A 149 -15.54 -16.74 -19.19
C ARG A 149 -16.56 -17.86 -19.29
N ARG A 150 -17.30 -17.88 -20.40
CA ARG A 150 -17.94 -19.10 -20.89
C ARG A 150 -16.85 -20.16 -20.97
N ALA A 151 -17.09 -21.28 -20.30
CA ALA A 151 -16.42 -22.52 -20.63
C ALA A 151 -16.62 -22.79 -22.13
N ALA A 152 -15.52 -23.03 -22.83
CA ALA A 152 -15.46 -23.74 -24.10
C ALA A 152 -14.63 -24.99 -23.83
#